data_AF-A0A7V8JN92-F1
#
_entry.id   AF-A0A7V8JN92-F1
#
_cell.length_a   1.000
_cell.length_b   1.000
_cell.length_c   1.000
_cell.angle_alpha   90.00
_cell.angle_beta   90.00
_cell.angle_gamma   90.00
#
_symmetry.space_group_name_H-M   'P 1'
#
loop_
_entity.id
_entity.type
_entity.pdbx_description
1 polymer ?
#
loop_
_entity_poly.entity_id
_entity_poly.type
_entity_poly.pdbx_seq_one_letter_code
_entity_poly.pdbx_strand_id
1 'polypeptide(L)'
;MIQSKRIDPLLKRAQDHEGEVARDLAERQRTLDTHLSRLEELRRYAEEYASQQMANAQMAATSPAQLLNRRAFLDRLDSAVEQQQLTVDGNREKVEAERARLLLASRDKQVLEQLAASYRAQEKVVTDRRDQREMDDLGARRARQAQAADRDEEQGGQP
;
A
#
# COMPACT_ATOMS: atom_id res chain seq x y z
N MET A 1 -5.47 -31.61 1.11
CA MET A 1 -4.85 -30.26 1.07
C MET A 1 -5.24 -29.55 2.36
N ILE A 2 -4.27 -29.01 3.10
CA ILE A 2 -4.53 -28.31 4.37
C ILE A 2 -5.16 -26.92 4.11
N GLN A 3 -5.94 -26.41 5.05
CA GLN A 3 -6.80 -25.23 4.87
C GLN A 3 -5.99 -23.95 4.64
N SER A 4 -4.82 -23.82 5.26
CA SER A 4 -3.89 -22.72 5.03
C SER A 4 -3.51 -22.57 3.55
N LYS A 5 -3.20 -23.68 2.87
CA LYS A 5 -2.84 -23.71 1.44
C LYS A 5 -3.97 -23.27 0.51
N ARG A 6 -5.23 -23.32 0.96
CA ARG A 6 -6.38 -22.87 0.17
C ARG A 6 -6.59 -21.36 0.22
N ILE A 7 -6.06 -20.69 1.24
CA ILE A 7 -6.11 -19.22 1.37
C ILE A 7 -4.98 -18.54 0.61
N ASP A 8 -3.83 -19.21 0.43
CA ASP A 8 -2.66 -18.61 -0.21
C ASP A 8 -2.97 -17.94 -1.58
N PRO A 9 -3.82 -18.49 -2.48
CA PRO A 9 -4.20 -17.81 -3.72
C PRO A 9 -5.01 -16.52 -3.50
N LEU A 10 -5.88 -16.49 -2.49
CA LEU A 10 -6.67 -15.30 -2.14
C LEU A 10 -5.77 -14.22 -1.54
N LEU A 11 -4.86 -14.62 -0.65
CA LEU A 11 -3.87 -13.72 -0.07
C LEU A 11 -2.96 -13.13 -1.15
N LYS A 12 -2.47 -13.95 -2.08
CA LYS A 12 -1.67 -13.48 -3.21
C LYS A 12 -2.44 -12.45 -4.05
N ARG A 13 -3.70 -12.73 -4.38
CA ARG A 13 -4.54 -11.79 -5.12
C ARG A 13 -4.73 -10.46 -4.38
N ALA A 14 -4.91 -10.49 -3.05
CA ALA A 14 -5.03 -9.27 -2.26
C ALA A 14 -3.71 -8.48 -2.20
N GLN A 15 -2.57 -9.16 -2.12
CA GLN A 15 -1.24 -8.55 -2.20
C GLN A 15 -0.99 -7.89 -3.56
N ASP A 16 -1.31 -8.60 -4.65
CA ASP A 16 -1.18 -8.07 -6.01
C ASP A 16 -2.08 -6.82 -6.19
N HIS A 17 -3.33 -6.89 -5.72
CA HIS A 17 -4.26 -5.77 -5.77
C HIS A 17 -3.80 -4.55 -4.96
N GLU A 18 -3.35 -4.74 -3.71
CA GLU A 18 -2.76 -3.65 -2.91
C GLU A 18 -1.58 -3.01 -3.65
N GLY A 19 -0.72 -3.83 -4.28
CA GLY A 19 0.42 -3.36 -5.06
C GLY A 19 0.01 -2.56 -6.30
N GLU A 20 -1.06 -2.94 -6.99
CA GLU A 20 -1.64 -2.16 -8.10
C GLU A 20 -2.14 -0.80 -7.62
N VAL A 21 -2.97 -0.77 -6.57
CA VAL A 21 -3.53 0.47 -6.03
C VAL A 21 -2.43 1.40 -5.51
N ALA A 22 -1.37 0.86 -4.91
CA ALA A 22 -0.22 1.65 -4.47
C ALA A 22 0.54 2.30 -5.64
N ARG A 23 0.68 1.59 -6.78
CA ARG A 23 1.29 2.16 -8.00
C ARG A 23 0.44 3.27 -8.58
N ASP A 24 -0.88 3.07 -8.64
CA ASP A 24 -1.84 4.06 -9.13
C ASP A 24 -1.82 5.33 -8.26
N LEU A 25 -1.77 5.18 -6.93
CA LEU A 25 -1.62 6.30 -6.01
C LEU A 25 -0.31 7.07 -6.28
N ALA A 26 0.81 6.36 -6.49
CA ALA A 26 2.10 6.98 -6.77
C ALA A 26 2.13 7.71 -8.13
N GLU A 27 1.40 7.22 -9.13
CA GLU A 27 1.21 7.92 -10.40
C GLU A 27 0.41 9.22 -10.20
N ARG A 28 -0.74 9.13 -9.50
CA ARG A 28 -1.57 10.32 -9.25
C ARG A 28 -0.88 11.38 -8.41
N GLN A 29 -0.06 10.97 -7.43
CA GLN A 29 0.74 11.91 -6.65
C GLN A 29 1.74 12.65 -7.56
N ARG A 30 2.43 11.94 -8.47
CA ARG A 30 3.32 12.57 -9.46
C ARG A 30 2.59 13.55 -10.38
N THR A 31 1.38 13.19 -10.83
CA THR A 31 0.52 14.09 -11.61
C THR A 31 0.16 15.34 -10.81
N LEU A 32 -0.28 15.19 -9.55
CA LEU A 32 -0.60 16.30 -8.67
C LEU A 32 0.62 17.23 -8.48
N ASP A 33 1.79 16.67 -8.21
CA ASP A 33 3.03 17.43 -7.99
C ASP A 33 3.41 18.24 -9.25
N THR A 34 3.23 17.66 -10.44
CA THR A 34 3.43 18.36 -11.71
C THR A 34 2.49 19.56 -11.86
N HIS A 35 1.21 19.38 -11.52
CA HIS A 35 0.24 20.47 -11.60
C HIS A 35 0.46 21.55 -10.54
N LEU A 36 0.93 21.18 -9.34
CA LEU A 36 1.31 22.12 -8.29
C LEU A 36 2.51 22.97 -8.73
N SER A 37 3.57 22.35 -9.26
CA SER A 37 4.73 23.06 -9.79
C SER A 37 4.32 24.04 -10.88
N ARG A 38 3.44 23.61 -11.80
CA ARG A 38 2.95 24.49 -12.87
C ARG A 38 2.11 25.66 -12.35
N LEU A 39 1.31 25.44 -11.31
CA LEU A 39 0.54 26.51 -10.67
C LEU A 39 1.46 27.54 -10.00
N GLU A 40 2.49 27.07 -9.31
CA GLU A 40 3.50 27.92 -8.69
C GLU A 40 4.24 28.76 -9.74
N GLU A 41 4.68 28.14 -10.84
CA GLU A 41 5.29 28.84 -11.98
C GLU A 41 4.38 29.95 -12.53
N LEU A 42 3.09 29.67 -12.74
CA LEU A 42 2.13 30.65 -13.27
C LEU A 42 1.94 31.82 -12.31
N ARG A 43 1.80 31.56 -11.01
CA ARG A 43 1.65 32.60 -9.98
C ARG A 43 2.90 33.48 -9.90
N ARG A 44 4.07 32.85 -9.85
CA ARG A 44 5.34 33.55 -9.82
C ARG A 44 5.52 34.42 -11.07
N TYR A 45 5.21 33.88 -12.24
CA TYR A 45 5.27 34.64 -13.49
C TYR A 45 4.31 35.83 -13.48
N ALA A 46 3.10 35.68 -12.93
CA ALA A 46 2.14 36.78 -12.80
C ALA A 46 2.65 37.91 -11.90
N GLU A 47 3.24 37.57 -10.76
CA GLU A 47 3.82 38.54 -9.82
C GLU A 47 5.04 39.26 -10.43
N GLU A 48 5.95 38.51 -11.05
CA GLU A 48 7.13 39.06 -11.74
C GLU A 48 6.71 39.97 -12.90
N TYR A 49 5.71 39.57 -13.67
CA TYR A 49 5.19 40.39 -14.76
C TYR A 49 4.55 41.68 -14.23
N ALA A 50 3.65 41.60 -13.24
CA ALA A 50 2.99 42.78 -12.69
C ALA A 50 3.98 43.79 -12.08
N SER A 51 5.01 43.30 -11.39
CA SER A 51 6.06 44.14 -10.76
C SER A 51 6.96 44.82 -11.78
N GLN A 52 7.49 44.10 -12.77
CA GLN A 52 8.30 44.68 -13.86
C GLN A 52 7.52 45.80 -14.59
N GLN A 53 6.23 45.56 -14.76
CA GLN A 53 5.38 46.46 -15.50
C GLN A 53 4.96 47.68 -14.69
N MET A 54 4.88 47.58 -13.36
CA MET A 54 4.78 48.74 -12.46
C MET A 54 6.04 49.61 -12.52
N ALA A 55 7.24 48.99 -12.56
CA ALA A 55 8.51 49.71 -12.68
C ALA A 55 8.62 50.46 -14.03
N ASN A 56 8.21 49.83 -15.14
CA ASN A 56 8.26 50.44 -16.46
C ASN A 56 7.28 51.63 -16.61
N ALA A 57 6.10 51.55 -15.98
CA ALA A 57 5.11 52.62 -16.00
C ALA A 57 5.59 53.90 -15.27
N GLN A 58 6.52 53.76 -14.31
CA GLN A 58 7.12 54.91 -13.60
C GLN A 58 8.23 55.58 -14.41
N MET A 59 8.88 54.86 -15.33
CA MET A 59 10.04 55.35 -16.08
C MET A 59 9.72 55.94 -17.46
N ALA A 60 8.54 55.65 -18.05
CA ALA A 60 8.22 56.11 -19.40
C ALA A 60 6.73 56.42 -19.61
N ALA A 61 6.45 57.35 -20.54
CA ALA A 61 5.10 57.62 -21.01
C ALA A 61 4.54 56.39 -21.75
N THR A 62 3.51 55.76 -21.18
CA THR A 62 2.89 54.54 -21.73
C THR A 62 1.72 54.92 -22.64
N SER A 63 1.61 54.32 -23.83
CA SER A 63 0.49 54.63 -24.74
C SER A 63 -0.81 53.96 -24.27
N PRO A 64 -2.00 54.52 -24.58
CA PRO A 64 -3.28 53.89 -24.23
C PRO A 64 -3.44 52.46 -24.78
N ALA A 65 -2.95 52.20 -25.99
CA ALA A 65 -2.97 50.86 -26.59
C ALA A 65 -2.10 49.85 -25.81
N GLN A 66 -0.94 50.29 -25.31
CA GLN A 66 -0.08 49.44 -24.46
C GLN A 66 -0.75 49.10 -23.13
N LEU A 67 -1.49 50.04 -22.53
CA LEU A 67 -2.24 49.81 -21.30
C LEU A 67 -3.37 48.79 -21.50
N LEU A 68 -4.11 48.87 -22.61
CA LEU A 68 -5.16 47.91 -22.94
C LEU A 68 -4.62 46.50 -23.19
N ASN A 69 -3.53 46.37 -23.96
CA ASN A 69 -2.89 45.07 -24.21
C ASN A 69 -2.36 44.44 -22.91
N ARG A 70 -1.79 45.26 -22.02
CA ARG A 70 -1.36 44.83 -20.69
C ARG A 70 -2.52 44.26 -19.87
N ARG A 71 -3.63 45.02 -19.79
CA ARG A 71 -4.84 44.61 -19.06
C ARG A 71 -5.33 43.25 -19.57
N ALA A 72 -5.49 43.12 -20.89
CA ALA A 72 -5.96 41.89 -21.50
C ALA A 72 -5.02 40.68 -21.25
N PHE A 73 -3.71 40.90 -21.17
CA PHE A 73 -2.76 39.83 -20.84
C PHE A 73 -2.87 39.41 -19.38
N LEU A 74 -2.99 40.36 -18.44
CA LEU A 74 -3.20 40.06 -17.02
C LEU A 74 -4.49 39.27 -16.81
N ASP A 75 -5.59 39.69 -17.44
CA ASP A 75 -6.89 38.99 -17.34
C ASP A 75 -6.77 37.53 -17.86
N ARG A 76 -5.99 37.29 -18.93
CA ARG A 76 -5.72 35.93 -19.44
C ARG A 76 -4.86 35.11 -18.48
N LEU A 77 -3.88 35.74 -17.83
CA LEU A 77 -2.99 35.07 -16.90
C LEU A 77 -3.72 34.68 -15.62
N ASP A 78 -4.57 35.57 -15.09
CA ASP A 78 -5.44 35.28 -13.95
C ASP A 78 -6.38 34.11 -14.29
N SER A 79 -7.01 34.14 -15.47
CA SER A 79 -7.85 33.03 -15.95
C SER A 79 -7.08 31.70 -16.03
N ALA A 80 -5.82 31.72 -16.48
CA ALA A 80 -4.98 30.53 -16.54
C ALA A 80 -4.60 30.00 -15.15
N VAL A 81 -4.33 30.88 -14.19
CA VAL A 81 -4.08 30.51 -12.79
C VAL A 81 -5.32 29.86 -12.17
N GLU A 82 -6.50 30.43 -12.39
CA GLU A 82 -7.76 29.87 -11.92
C GLU A 82 -8.02 28.48 -12.50
N GLN A 83 -7.86 28.31 -13.82
CA GLN A 83 -8.00 27.01 -14.47
C GLN A 83 -7.00 25.97 -13.97
N GLN A 84 -5.76 26.37 -13.74
CA GLN A 84 -4.74 25.49 -13.18
C GLN A 84 -5.05 25.12 -11.72
N GLN A 85 -5.57 26.05 -10.93
CA GLN A 85 -6.01 25.80 -9.55
C GLN A 85 -7.13 24.76 -9.51
N LEU A 86 -8.16 24.90 -10.36
CA LEU A 86 -9.22 23.89 -10.49
C LEU A 86 -8.67 22.51 -10.87
N THR A 87 -7.66 22.48 -11.74
CA THR A 87 -6.99 21.24 -12.13
C THR A 87 -6.23 20.61 -10.96
N VAL A 88 -5.53 21.42 -10.15
CA VAL A 88 -4.86 20.97 -8.93
C VAL A 88 -5.88 20.38 -7.95
N ASP A 89 -6.98 21.06 -7.72
CA ASP A 89 -7.99 20.62 -6.74
C ASP A 89 -8.64 19.30 -7.17
N GLY A 90 -8.98 19.15 -8.46
CA GLY A 90 -9.45 17.87 -8.98
C GLY A 90 -8.41 16.74 -8.88
N ASN A 91 -7.10 17.04 -8.98
CA ASN A 91 -6.05 16.04 -8.75
C ASN A 91 -5.88 15.70 -7.26
N ARG A 92 -6.07 16.65 -6.35
CA ARG A 92 -6.08 16.39 -4.90
C ARG A 92 -7.19 15.42 -4.52
N GLU A 93 -8.40 15.66 -5.01
CA GLU A 93 -9.54 14.76 -4.77
C GLU A 93 -9.26 13.33 -5.28
N LYS A 94 -8.64 13.21 -6.46
CA LYS A 94 -8.23 11.92 -7.03
C LYS A 94 -7.17 11.22 -6.17
N VAL A 95 -6.20 11.94 -5.64
CA VAL A 95 -5.18 11.38 -4.72
C VAL A 95 -5.84 10.89 -3.44
N GLU A 96 -6.73 11.68 -2.84
CA GLU A 96 -7.44 11.28 -1.63
C GLU A 96 -8.34 10.05 -1.86
N ALA A 97 -9.00 9.96 -3.01
CA ALA A 97 -9.79 8.79 -3.38
C ALA A 97 -8.91 7.52 -3.49
N GLU A 98 -7.73 7.60 -4.09
CA GLU A 98 -6.82 6.45 -4.14
C GLU A 98 -6.20 6.11 -2.78
N ARG A 99 -5.92 7.10 -1.92
CA ARG A 99 -5.48 6.85 -0.53
C ARG A 99 -6.52 6.03 0.22
N ALA A 100 -7.80 6.39 0.07
CA ALA A 100 -8.89 5.64 0.68
C ALA A 100 -8.99 4.19 0.12
N ARG A 101 -8.79 4.00 -1.17
CA ARG A 101 -8.75 2.66 -1.79
C ARG A 101 -7.57 1.83 -1.31
N LEU A 102 -6.39 2.43 -1.20
CA LEU A 102 -5.20 1.74 -0.67
C LEU A 102 -5.44 1.28 0.76
N LEU A 103 -6.03 2.13 1.60
CA LEU A 103 -6.38 1.76 2.97
C LEU A 103 -7.32 0.54 3.02
N LEU A 104 -8.31 0.47 2.13
CA LEU A 104 -9.22 -0.67 2.05
C LEU A 104 -8.49 -1.94 1.58
N ALA A 105 -7.69 -1.85 0.51
CA ALA A 105 -6.91 -2.98 0.00
C ALA A 105 -5.94 -3.54 1.04
N SER A 106 -5.25 -2.65 1.79
CA SER A 106 -4.37 -3.05 2.89
C SER A 106 -5.12 -3.77 4.01
N ARG A 107 -6.34 -3.31 4.35
CA ARG A 107 -7.19 -3.99 5.35
C ARG A 107 -7.61 -5.38 4.89
N ASP A 108 -8.07 -5.52 3.65
CA ASP A 108 -8.48 -6.81 3.09
C ASP A 108 -7.34 -7.82 3.09
N LYS A 109 -6.15 -7.39 2.68
CA LYS A 109 -4.92 -8.19 2.79
C LYS A 109 -4.64 -8.60 4.24
N GLN A 110 -4.67 -7.66 5.18
CA GLN A 110 -4.37 -7.92 6.59
C GLN A 110 -5.35 -8.95 7.20
N VAL A 111 -6.64 -8.89 6.84
CA VAL A 111 -7.64 -9.88 7.25
C VAL A 111 -7.28 -11.27 6.74
N LEU A 112 -6.90 -11.40 5.47
CA LEU A 112 -6.48 -12.68 4.89
C LEU A 112 -5.20 -13.23 5.51
N GLU A 113 -4.23 -12.36 5.85
CA GLU A 113 -3.00 -12.74 6.55
C GLU A 113 -3.29 -13.30 7.94
N GLN A 114 -4.17 -12.64 8.71
CA GLN A 114 -4.60 -13.11 10.03
C GLN A 114 -5.34 -14.46 9.93
N LEU A 115 -6.21 -14.61 8.94
CA LEU A 115 -6.94 -15.85 8.72
C LEU A 115 -6.00 -17.01 8.33
N ALA A 116 -5.04 -16.75 7.43
CA ALA A 116 -4.01 -17.72 7.07
C ALA A 116 -3.16 -18.13 8.28
N ALA A 117 -2.76 -17.17 9.13
CA ALA A 117 -2.01 -17.43 10.35
C ALA A 117 -2.81 -18.30 11.34
N SER A 118 -4.11 -18.01 11.52
CA SER A 118 -5.00 -18.81 12.36
C SER A 118 -5.09 -20.26 11.89
N TYR A 119 -5.24 -20.49 10.58
CA TYR A 119 -5.25 -21.87 10.05
C TYR A 119 -3.91 -22.59 10.22
N ARG A 120 -2.78 -21.90 9.99
CA ARG A 120 -1.45 -22.50 10.24
C ARG A 120 -1.27 -22.88 11.71
N ALA A 121 -1.75 -22.06 12.65
CA ALA A 121 -1.69 -22.36 14.08
C ALA A 121 -2.54 -23.59 14.45
N GLN A 122 -3.77 -23.69 13.91
CA GLN A 122 -4.64 -24.85 14.14
C GLN A 122 -4.05 -26.14 13.56
N GLU A 123 -3.51 -26.08 12.34
CA GLU A 123 -2.85 -27.21 11.67
C GLU A 123 -1.62 -27.69 12.43
N LYS A 124 -0.85 -26.75 13.00
CA LYS A 124 0.30 -27.08 13.86
C LYS A 124 -0.14 -27.86 15.09
N VAL A 125 -1.18 -27.40 15.80
CA VAL A 125 -1.70 -28.11 16.99
C VAL A 125 -2.16 -29.52 16.66
N VAL A 126 -2.80 -29.73 15.51
CA VAL A 126 -3.24 -31.06 15.07
C VAL A 126 -2.06 -31.95 14.75
N THR A 127 -1.04 -31.42 14.05
CA THR A 127 0.20 -32.14 13.74
C THR A 127 0.96 -32.50 15.02
N ASP A 128 1.21 -31.54 15.90
CA ASP A 128 1.93 -31.75 17.17
C ASP A 128 1.23 -32.83 18.03
N ARG A 129 -0.11 -32.82 18.10
CA ARG A 129 -0.87 -33.86 18.82
C ARG A 129 -0.75 -35.24 18.18
N ARG A 130 -0.68 -35.31 16.86
CA ARG A 130 -0.51 -36.57 16.14
C ARG A 130 0.90 -37.11 16.38
N ASP A 131 1.91 -36.27 16.24
CA ASP A 131 3.31 -36.65 16.43
C ASP A 131 3.57 -37.12 17.86
N GLN A 132 2.99 -36.45 18.87
CA GLN A 132 3.06 -36.89 20.26
C GLN A 132 2.46 -38.28 20.45
N ARG A 133 1.27 -38.56 19.88
CA ARG A 133 0.63 -39.89 19.97
C ARG A 133 1.46 -40.97 19.31
N GLU A 134 2.04 -40.69 18.15
CA GLU A 134 2.92 -41.64 17.45
C GLU A 134 4.19 -41.95 18.28
N MET A 135 4.77 -40.94 18.94
CA MET A 135 5.91 -41.11 19.85
C MET A 135 5.55 -41.91 21.11
N ASP A 136 4.40 -41.64 21.73
CA ASP A 136 3.93 -42.35 22.91
C ASP A 136 3.67 -43.84 22.58
N ASP A 137 3.08 -44.14 21.41
CA ASP A 137 2.85 -45.50 20.94
C ASP A 137 4.14 -46.27 20.70
N LEU A 138 5.15 -45.63 20.09
CA LEU A 138 6.48 -46.22 19.90
C LEU A 138 7.17 -46.47 21.25
N GLY A 139 7.07 -45.52 22.19
CA GLY A 139 7.57 -45.66 23.56
C GLY A 139 6.93 -46.84 24.28
N ALA A 140 5.60 -46.95 24.24
CA ALA A 140 4.86 -48.05 24.86
C ALA A 140 5.20 -49.42 24.23
N ARG A 141 5.39 -49.49 22.91
CA ARG A 141 5.84 -50.72 22.22
C ARG A 141 7.23 -51.15 22.69
N ARG A 142 8.19 -50.22 22.76
CA ARG A 142 9.55 -50.51 23.26
C ARG A 142 9.54 -50.96 24.72
N ALA A 143 8.78 -50.28 25.58
CA ALA A 143 8.65 -50.67 26.98
C ALA A 143 8.08 -52.09 27.14
N ARG A 144 7.04 -52.44 26.36
CA ARG A 144 6.49 -53.80 26.36
C ARG A 144 7.49 -54.85 25.86
N GLN A 145 8.29 -54.53 24.85
CA GLN A 145 9.33 -55.44 24.35
C GLN A 145 10.44 -55.67 25.37
N ALA A 146 10.89 -54.62 26.05
CA ALA A 146 11.88 -54.74 27.12
C ALA A 146 11.36 -55.60 28.28
N GLN A 147 10.12 -55.38 28.72
CA GLN A 147 9.49 -56.20 29.76
C GLN A 147 9.31 -57.67 29.37
N ALA A 148 9.10 -57.97 28.08
CA ALA A 148 9.01 -59.34 27.60
C ALA A 148 10.39 -60.03 27.62
N ALA A 149 11.44 -59.33 27.20
CA ALA A 149 12.81 -59.85 27.25
C ALA A 149 13.27 -60.14 28.70
N ASP A 150 12.99 -59.23 29.64
CA ASP A 150 13.31 -59.40 31.07
C ASP A 150 12.61 -60.64 31.67
N ARG A 151 11.34 -60.88 31.28
CA ARG A 151 10.57 -62.05 31.72
C ARG A 151 11.08 -63.37 31.13
N ASP A 152 11.60 -63.35 29.92
CA ASP A 152 12.20 -64.53 29.28
C ASP A 152 13.56 -64.85 29.91
N GLU A 153 14.35 -63.85 30.30
CA GLU A 153 15.60 -64.04 31.05
C GLU A 153 15.36 -64.59 32.47
N GLU A 154 14.32 -64.12 33.17
CA GLU A 154 13.94 -64.65 34.49
C GLU A 154 13.42 -66.10 34.44
N GLN A 155 12.80 -66.52 33.33
CA GLN A 155 12.28 -67.90 33.15
C GLN A 155 13.31 -68.88 32.57
N GLY A 156 14.33 -68.41 31.86
CA GLY A 156 15.41 -69.24 31.31
C GLY A 156 16.54 -69.56 32.31
N GLY A 157 16.47 -69.04 33.54
CA GLY A 157 17.53 -69.11 34.55
C GLY A 157 17.37 -70.14 35.67
N GLN A 158 16.50 -71.14 35.56
CA GLN A 158 16.44 -72.26 36.52
C GLN A 158 16.95 -73.57 35.86
N PRO A 159 17.85 -74.31 36.54
CA PRO A 159 18.61 -75.43 35.97
C PRO A 159 17.80 -76.66 35.60
#